data_AF-A0A524LA22-F1
#
_entry.id   AF-A0A524LA22-F1
#
_cell.length_a   1.000
_cell.length_b   1.000
_cell.length_c   1.000
_cell.angle_alpha   90.00
_cell.angle_beta   90.00
_cell.angle_gamma   90.00
#
_symmetry.space_group_name_H-M   'P 1'
#
loop_
_entity.id
_entity.type
_entity.pdbx_description
1 polymer ?
#
loop_
_entity_poly.entity_id
_entity_poly.type
_entity_poly.pdbx_seq_one_letter_code
_entity_poly.pdbx_strand_id
1 'polypeptide(L)'
;MFRENLADTQAVQLRIADVAARIDAAETLLLRDVEETERLYGAWQAPSVLQRATWRRNQAFSSRLLLEAIESLLYRGGAHGIHAGDRVERAYRDIGAGVTHVGCDWDVWGRVYGLALLGHDIAIPNFGFFPAALVKQR
;
A
#
# COMPACT_ATOMS: atom_id res chain seq x y z
N MET A 1 28.70 -21.42 -25.65
CA MET A 1 29.06 -19.99 -25.55
C MET A 1 28.13 -19.18 -24.63
N PHE A 2 27.01 -19.70 -24.13
CA PHE A 2 26.28 -19.02 -23.04
C PHE A 2 25.84 -20.06 -22.01
N ARG A 3 26.46 -20.00 -20.83
CA ARG A 3 26.17 -20.86 -19.68
C ARG A 3 25.73 -20.03 -18.47
N GLU A 4 25.37 -18.77 -18.69
CA GLU A 4 24.78 -17.92 -17.65
C GLU A 4 23.34 -18.36 -17.41
N ASN A 5 23.04 -18.65 -16.15
CA ASN A 5 21.68 -18.78 -15.68
C ASN A 5 21.06 -17.37 -15.63
N LEU A 6 19.73 -17.27 -15.74
CA LEU A 6 18.99 -16.03 -15.50
C LEU A 6 19.36 -15.41 -14.14
N ALA A 7 19.63 -16.24 -13.13
CA ALA A 7 20.06 -15.82 -11.81
C ALA A 7 21.42 -15.10 -11.78
N ASP A 8 22.29 -15.36 -12.77
CA ASP A 8 23.61 -14.71 -12.88
C ASP A 8 23.52 -13.31 -13.50
N THR A 9 22.37 -12.97 -14.09
CA THR A 9 22.18 -11.68 -14.75
C THR A 9 22.04 -10.56 -13.72
N GLN A 10 22.97 -9.60 -13.71
CA GLN A 10 22.95 -8.44 -12.80
C GLN A 10 21.59 -7.70 -12.80
N ALA A 11 20.99 -7.48 -13.98
CA ALA A 11 19.69 -6.80 -14.09
C ALA A 11 18.55 -7.56 -13.38
N VAL A 12 18.63 -8.90 -13.28
CA VAL A 12 17.66 -9.71 -12.52
C VAL A 12 17.89 -9.55 -11.02
N GLN A 13 19.15 -9.61 -10.58
CA GLN A 13 19.51 -9.45 -9.17
C GLN A 13 19.09 -8.08 -8.63
N LEU A 14 19.36 -7.00 -9.38
CA LEU A 14 18.94 -5.65 -9.03
C LEU A 14 17.41 -5.53 -8.95
N ARG A 15 16.69 -6.14 -9.90
CA ARG A 15 15.23 -6.14 -9.92
C ARG A 15 14.63 -6.87 -8.72
N ILE A 16 15.19 -8.02 -8.35
CA ILE A 16 14.75 -8.78 -7.17
C ILE A 16 14.98 -7.97 -5.90
N ALA A 17 16.16 -7.34 -5.75
CA ALA A 17 16.45 -6.49 -4.60
C ALA A 17 15.48 -5.31 -4.49
N ASP A 18 15.19 -4.64 -5.61
CA ASP A 18 14.26 -3.51 -5.72
C ASP A 18 12.82 -3.88 -5.34
N VAL A 19 12.36 -5.07 -5.77
CA VAL A 19 11.04 -5.60 -5.42
C VAL A 19 10.96 -6.04 -3.96
N ALA A 20 11.99 -6.74 -3.46
CA ALA A 20 12.04 -7.18 -2.08
C ALA A 20 11.98 -5.97 -1.12
N ALA A 21 12.81 -4.95 -1.35
CA ALA A 21 12.82 -3.75 -0.54
C ALA A 21 11.47 -3.00 -0.54
N ARG A 22 10.73 -3.05 -1.67
CA ARG A 22 9.38 -2.51 -1.75
C ARG A 22 8.40 -3.30 -0.88
N ILE A 23 8.41 -4.63 -0.98
CA ILE A 23 7.55 -5.48 -0.17
C ILE A 23 7.82 -5.24 1.32
N ASP A 24 9.09 -5.20 1.72
CA ASP A 24 9.50 -4.93 3.11
C ASP A 24 9.01 -3.55 3.58
N ALA A 25 9.12 -2.53 2.74
CA ALA A 25 8.65 -1.17 3.06
C ALA A 25 7.12 -1.12 3.21
N ALA A 26 6.38 -1.77 2.31
CA ALA A 26 4.92 -1.84 2.39
C ALA A 26 4.46 -2.58 3.66
N GLU A 27 5.07 -3.72 3.96
CA GLU A 27 4.79 -4.52 5.15
C GLU A 27 5.11 -3.72 6.43
N THR A 28 6.29 -3.09 6.49
CA THR A 28 6.69 -2.26 7.63
C THR A 28 5.70 -1.14 7.91
N LEU A 29 5.23 -0.43 6.87
CA LEU A 29 4.25 0.65 7.03
C LEU A 29 2.92 0.12 7.57
N LEU A 30 2.42 -0.98 7.02
CA LEU A 30 1.14 -1.57 7.40
C LEU A 30 1.17 -2.15 8.81
N LEU A 31 2.23 -2.90 9.16
CA LEU A 31 2.38 -3.49 10.49
C LEU A 31 2.53 -2.42 11.56
N ARG A 32 3.31 -1.36 11.29
CA ARG A 32 3.42 -0.21 12.20
C ARG A 32 2.05 0.42 12.49
N ASP A 33 1.21 0.59 11.46
CA ASP A 33 -0.12 1.19 11.64
C ASP A 33 -1.04 0.28 12.46
N VAL A 34 -0.93 -1.04 12.28
CA VAL A 34 -1.65 -2.04 13.09
C VAL A 34 -1.19 -1.96 14.55
N GLU A 35 0.12 -1.99 14.81
CA GLU A 35 0.69 -1.90 16.16
C GLU A 35 0.26 -0.60 16.87
N GLU A 36 0.28 0.54 16.17
CA GLU A 36 -0.18 1.81 16.75
C GLU A 36 -1.67 1.78 17.07
N THR A 37 -2.47 1.20 16.17
CA THR A 37 -3.92 1.04 16.35
C THR A 37 -4.19 0.15 17.57
N GLU A 38 -3.59 -1.03 17.64
CA GLU A 38 -3.75 -1.96 18.77
C GLU A 38 -3.36 -1.32 20.09
N ARG A 39 -2.24 -0.58 20.14
CA ARG A 39 -1.80 0.15 21.34
C ARG A 39 -2.82 1.18 21.81
N LEU A 40 -3.41 1.96 20.89
CA LEU A 40 -4.40 2.98 21.23
C LEU A 40 -5.71 2.36 21.75
N TYR A 41 -6.20 1.33 21.05
CA TYR A 41 -7.41 0.62 21.47
C TYR A 41 -7.22 -0.11 22.81
N GLY A 42 -6.07 -0.75 23.02
CA GLY A 42 -5.73 -1.39 24.30
C GLY A 42 -5.66 -0.39 25.47
N ALA A 43 -5.35 0.88 25.19
CA ALA A 43 -5.34 1.96 26.17
C ALA A 43 -6.67 2.74 26.28
N TRP A 44 -7.73 2.31 25.59
CA TRP A 44 -9.00 3.04 25.50
C TRP A 44 -8.85 4.49 25.00
N GLN A 45 -7.88 4.73 24.11
CA GLN A 45 -7.60 6.04 23.53
C GLN A 45 -8.14 6.12 22.10
N ALA A 46 -8.92 7.16 21.81
CA ALA A 46 -9.35 7.44 20.44
C ALA A 46 -8.17 7.99 19.61
N PRO A 47 -8.00 7.56 18.35
CA PRO A 47 -6.96 8.11 17.49
C PRO A 47 -7.28 9.53 17.06
N SER A 48 -6.25 10.37 16.94
CA SER A 48 -6.36 11.69 16.34
C SER A 48 -6.74 11.62 14.86
N VAL A 49 -7.23 12.74 14.31
CA VAL A 49 -7.52 12.87 12.88
C VAL A 49 -6.27 12.59 12.04
N LEU A 50 -5.11 13.13 12.44
CA LEU A 50 -3.86 12.96 11.72
C LEU A 50 -3.35 11.51 11.75
N GLN A 51 -3.50 10.80 12.87
CA GLN A 51 -3.15 9.37 12.94
C GLN A 51 -3.99 8.56 11.96
N ARG A 52 -5.33 8.72 11.98
CA ARG A 52 -6.21 8.04 11.03
C ARG A 52 -5.88 8.37 9.58
N ALA A 53 -5.58 9.63 9.28
CA ALA A 53 -5.19 10.06 7.94
C ALA A 53 -3.85 9.45 7.51
N THR A 54 -2.91 9.31 8.44
CA THR A 54 -1.62 8.65 8.22
C THR A 54 -1.81 7.18 7.87
N TRP A 55 -2.61 6.45 8.65
CA TRP A 55 -2.89 5.04 8.39
C TRP A 55 -3.55 4.85 7.02
N ARG A 56 -4.55 5.68 6.70
CA ARG A 56 -5.24 5.63 5.40
C ARG A 56 -4.34 5.98 4.22
N ARG A 57 -3.40 6.92 4.38
CA ARG A 57 -2.38 7.21 3.37
C ARG A 57 -1.43 6.03 3.19
N ASN A 58 -0.95 5.43 4.28
CA ASN A 58 0.01 4.35 4.25
C ASN A 58 -0.52 3.13 3.50
N GLN A 59 -1.75 2.68 3.76
CA GLN A 59 -2.34 1.58 2.98
C GLN A 59 -2.39 1.87 1.47
N ALA A 60 -2.74 3.10 1.06
CA ALA A 60 -2.86 3.48 -0.35
C ALA A 60 -1.47 3.57 -0.99
N PHE A 61 -0.50 4.12 -0.26
CA PHE A 61 0.89 4.15 -0.67
C PHE A 61 1.48 2.74 -0.81
N SER A 62 1.23 1.85 0.15
CA SER A 62 1.65 0.44 0.09
C SER A 62 1.04 -0.27 -1.12
N SER A 63 -0.26 -0.06 -1.41
CA SER A 63 -0.89 -0.60 -2.61
C SER A 63 -0.23 -0.12 -3.90
N ARG A 64 0.03 1.19 -4.03
CA ARG A 64 0.74 1.76 -5.19
C ARG A 64 2.14 1.17 -5.34
N LEU A 65 2.87 1.06 -4.24
CA LEU A 65 4.23 0.56 -4.22
C LEU A 65 4.32 -0.94 -4.59
N LEU A 66 3.33 -1.74 -4.18
CA LEU A 66 3.22 -3.15 -4.60
C LEU A 66 2.80 -3.30 -6.06
N LEU A 67 1.95 -2.41 -6.60
CA LEU A 67 1.64 -2.36 -8.03
C LEU A 67 2.90 -2.09 -8.86
N GLU A 68 3.64 -1.05 -8.50
CA GLU A 68 4.91 -0.69 -9.15
C GLU A 68 5.89 -1.87 -9.11
N ALA A 69 5.94 -2.63 -8.00
CA ALA A 69 6.80 -3.80 -7.84
C ALA A 69 6.42 -4.97 -8.77
N ILE A 70 5.13 -5.27 -8.93
CA ILE A 70 4.70 -6.37 -9.81
C ILE A 70 4.78 -6.00 -11.30
N GLU A 71 4.49 -4.75 -11.67
CA GLU A 71 4.69 -4.23 -13.04
C GLU A 71 6.17 -4.34 -13.45
N SER A 72 7.03 -3.99 -12.51
CA SER A 72 8.48 -4.14 -12.55
C SER A 72 8.93 -5.57 -12.88
N LEU A 73 8.32 -6.58 -12.25
CA LEU A 73 8.60 -8.00 -12.52
C LEU A 73 8.07 -8.43 -13.88
N LEU A 74 6.84 -8.03 -14.22
CA LEU A 74 6.21 -8.33 -15.50
C LEU A 74 7.05 -7.79 -16.67
N TYR A 75 7.50 -6.53 -16.58
CA TYR A 75 8.39 -5.92 -17.56
C TYR A 75 9.68 -6.73 -17.74
N ARG A 76 10.28 -7.22 -16.64
CA ARG A 76 11.54 -7.99 -16.71
C ARG A 76 11.34 -9.41 -17.26
N GLY A 77 10.18 -10.03 -17.00
CA GLY A 77 9.82 -11.37 -17.46
C GLY A 77 9.58 -11.46 -18.97
N GLY A 78 9.26 -10.32 -19.61
CA GLY A 78 9.01 -10.26 -21.06
C GLY A 78 7.80 -11.11 -21.47
N ALA A 79 7.79 -11.58 -22.72
CA ALA A 79 6.66 -12.33 -23.28
C ALA A 79 6.33 -13.65 -22.53
N HIS A 80 7.24 -14.19 -21.72
CA HIS A 80 6.95 -15.38 -20.92
C HIS A 80 6.02 -15.06 -19.74
N GLY A 81 6.11 -13.84 -19.19
CA GLY A 81 5.34 -13.41 -18.02
C GLY A 81 3.88 -13.03 -18.32
N ILE A 82 3.42 -13.14 -19.57
CA ILE A 82 2.03 -12.85 -19.97
C ILE A 82 1.19 -14.10 -20.24
N HIS A 83 1.80 -15.29 -20.15
CA HIS A 83 1.08 -16.53 -20.38
C HIS A 83 0.10 -16.83 -19.24
N ALA A 84 -1.13 -17.19 -19.59
CA ALA A 84 -2.15 -17.57 -18.63
C ALA A 84 -1.66 -18.74 -17.76
N GLY A 85 -1.68 -18.55 -16.44
CA GLY A 85 -1.17 -19.54 -15.47
C GLY A 85 0.23 -19.25 -14.95
N ASP A 86 0.95 -18.29 -15.51
CA ASP A 86 2.19 -17.79 -14.91
C ASP A 86 1.91 -17.07 -13.58
N ARG A 87 2.81 -17.22 -12.61
CA ARG A 87 2.63 -16.65 -11.26
C ARG A 87 2.72 -15.13 -11.25
N VAL A 88 3.58 -14.55 -12.09
CA VAL A 88 3.75 -13.10 -12.23
C VAL A 88 2.51 -12.51 -12.91
N GLU A 89 2.02 -13.16 -13.97
CA GLU A 89 0.78 -12.77 -14.66
C GLU A 89 -0.41 -12.73 -13.71
N ARG A 90 -0.59 -13.79 -12.91
CA ARG A 90 -1.67 -13.86 -11.93
C ARG A 90 -1.53 -12.80 -10.86
N ALA A 91 -0.34 -12.63 -10.28
CA ALA A 91 -0.10 -11.62 -9.26
C ALA A 91 -0.33 -10.21 -9.80
N TYR A 92 0.07 -9.94 -11.06
CA TYR A 92 -0.17 -8.65 -11.70
C TYR A 92 -1.66 -8.33 -11.81
N ARG A 93 -2.46 -9.28 -12.30
CA ARG A 93 -3.92 -9.11 -12.36
C ARG A 93 -4.55 -8.94 -10.99
N ASP A 94 -4.16 -9.77 -10.02
CA ASP A 94 -4.76 -9.77 -8.68
C ASP A 94 -4.45 -8.45 -7.95
N ILE A 95 -3.18 -8.00 -7.99
CA ILE A 95 -2.76 -6.71 -7.42
C ILE A 95 -3.40 -5.55 -8.20
N GLY A 96 -3.35 -5.61 -9.53
CA GLY A 96 -3.95 -4.62 -10.42
C GLY A 96 -5.44 -4.42 -10.17
N ALA A 97 -6.19 -5.48 -9.87
CA ALA A 97 -7.57 -5.37 -9.44
C ALA A 97 -7.69 -4.77 -8.03
N GLY A 98 -6.88 -5.25 -7.08
CA GLY A 98 -6.91 -4.80 -5.69
C GLY A 98 -6.66 -3.30 -5.52
N VAL A 99 -5.69 -2.75 -6.24
CA VAL A 99 -5.33 -1.32 -6.15
C VAL A 99 -6.42 -0.37 -6.66
N THR A 100 -7.36 -0.86 -7.48
CA THR A 100 -8.51 -0.05 -7.94
C THR A 100 -9.58 0.13 -6.86
N HIS A 101 -9.48 -0.59 -5.74
CA HIS A 101 -10.41 -0.42 -4.64
C HIS A 101 -10.29 0.99 -4.05
N VAL A 102 -11.42 1.63 -3.72
CA VAL A 102 -11.44 3.00 -3.14
C VAL A 102 -10.61 3.12 -1.87
N GLY A 103 -10.43 2.01 -1.14
CA GLY A 103 -9.53 1.96 0.03
C GLY A 103 -8.05 2.08 -0.30
N CYS A 104 -7.64 1.83 -1.55
CA CYS A 104 -6.26 1.86 -2.02
C CYS A 104 -5.95 3.10 -2.87
N ASP A 105 -6.96 3.94 -3.12
CA ASP A 105 -6.85 5.12 -3.97
C ASP A 105 -5.92 6.20 -3.37
N TRP A 106 -4.80 6.43 -4.06
CA TRP A 106 -3.79 7.40 -3.63
C TRP A 106 -4.32 8.84 -3.66
N ASP A 107 -5.09 9.22 -4.67
CA ASP A 107 -5.55 10.60 -4.84
C ASP A 107 -6.57 10.96 -3.75
N VAL A 108 -7.39 9.98 -3.35
CA VAL A 108 -8.27 10.11 -2.17
C VAL A 108 -7.44 10.22 -0.90
N TRP A 109 -6.66 9.20 -0.54
CA TRP A 109 -6.03 9.12 0.79
C TRP A 109 -4.83 10.05 0.98
N GLY A 110 -4.11 10.36 -0.10
CA GLY A 110 -3.08 11.40 -0.12
C GLY A 110 -3.66 12.78 0.16
N ARG A 111 -4.82 13.12 -0.45
CA ARG A 111 -5.55 14.36 -0.15
C ARG A 111 -6.00 14.42 1.31
N VAL A 112 -6.54 13.33 1.87
CA VAL A 112 -6.95 13.27 3.29
C VAL A 112 -5.80 13.62 4.21
N TYR A 113 -4.65 13.00 3.98
CA TYR A 113 -3.46 13.25 4.76
C TYR A 113 -2.99 14.70 4.63
N GLY A 114 -2.97 15.24 3.41
CA GLY A 114 -2.62 16.64 3.18
C GLY A 114 -3.54 17.62 3.93
N LEU A 115 -4.86 17.41 3.86
CA LEU A 115 -5.84 18.22 4.59
C LEU A 115 -5.64 18.12 6.11
N ALA A 116 -5.46 16.90 6.62
CA ALA A 116 -5.24 16.67 8.05
C ALA A 116 -3.96 17.35 8.56
N LEU A 117 -2.87 17.25 7.79
CA LEU A 117 -1.57 17.84 8.14
C LEU A 117 -1.63 19.38 8.14
N LEU A 118 -2.41 19.96 7.24
CA LEU A 118 -2.59 21.40 7.10
C LEU A 118 -3.71 21.98 7.99
N GLY A 119 -4.43 21.14 8.74
CA GLY A 119 -5.52 21.57 9.62
C GLY A 119 -6.79 22.00 8.90
N HIS A 120 -7.03 21.51 7.67
CA HIS A 120 -8.25 21.77 6.91
C HIS A 120 -9.36 20.75 7.24
N ASP A 121 -10.61 21.16 7.00
CA ASP A 121 -11.76 20.27 7.11
C ASP A 121 -11.71 19.13 6.10
N ILE A 122 -12.09 17.93 6.55
CA ILE A 122 -12.07 16.71 5.76
C ILE A 122 -13.49 16.25 5.47
N ALA A 123 -13.99 16.56 4.28
CA ALA A 123 -15.36 16.25 3.84
C ALA A 123 -15.40 15.02 2.92
N ILE A 124 -15.24 13.83 3.50
CA ILE A 124 -15.33 12.56 2.76
C ILE A 124 -16.10 11.53 3.58
N PRO A 125 -17.15 10.90 3.00
CA PRO A 125 -18.05 10.00 3.74
C PRO A 125 -17.32 8.87 4.49
N ASN A 126 -16.27 8.31 3.89
CA ASN A 126 -15.59 7.12 4.40
C ASN A 126 -14.41 7.40 5.34
N PHE A 127 -14.09 8.68 5.57
CA PHE A 127 -13.17 9.10 6.64
C PHE A 127 -13.93 9.72 7.82
N GLY A 128 -15.15 10.21 7.55
CA GLY A 128 -16.04 10.90 8.47
C GLY A 128 -16.93 10.01 9.34
N PHE A 129 -16.76 8.68 9.35
CA PHE A 129 -17.44 7.79 10.32
C PHE A 129 -16.83 7.87 11.73
N PHE A 130 -16.68 9.10 12.22
CA PHE A 130 -17.12 9.51 13.56
C PHE A 130 -17.67 10.93 13.39
N PRO A 131 -18.99 11.15 13.37
CA PRO A 131 -19.50 12.50 13.51
C PRO A 131 -19.03 13.05 14.86
N ALA A 132 -18.71 14.34 14.93
CA ALA A 132 -18.27 15.03 16.14
C ALA A 132 -19.22 14.83 17.36
N ALA A 133 -20.45 14.35 17.12
CA ALA A 133 -21.44 14.01 18.13
C ALA A 133 -21.31 12.60 18.75
N LEU A 134 -20.62 11.63 18.13
CA LEU A 134 -20.53 10.24 18.63
C LEU A 134 -19.37 10.00 19.63
N VAL A 135 -18.56 11.03 19.90
CA VAL A 135 -17.50 11.02 20.93
C VAL A 135 -17.96 11.69 22.24
N LYS A 136 -19.22 12.16 22.30
CA LYS A 136 -19.87 12.61 23.55
C LYS A 136 -21.15 11.81 23.78
N GLN A 137 -21.26 11.24 24.99
CA GLN A 137 -22.33 10.40 25.59
C GLN A 137 -21.97 8.90 25.55
N ARG A 138 -21.51 8.26 26.63
CA ARG A 138 -21.58 8.53 28.08
C ARG A 138 -20.21 8.56 28.74
#